data_AF-A0A537V9E0-F1
#
_entry.id   AF-A0A537V9E0-F1
#
_cell.length_a   1.000
_cell.length_b   1.000
_cell.length_c   1.000
_cell.angle_alpha   90.00
_cell.angle_beta   90.00
_cell.angle_gamma   90.00
#
_symmetry.space_group_name_H-M   'P 1'
#
loop_
_entity.id
_entity.type
_entity.pdbx_description
1 polymer ?
#
loop_
_entity_poly.entity_id
_entity_poly.type
_entity_poly.pdbx_seq_one_letter_code
_entity_poly.pdbx_strand_id
1 'polypeptide(L)'
;MVVKYLGGDVPRVHRMGGTDWARATAKVKRAVRDMAGELVRLYTVRMSVPGRAFGPDLPWQRELEDAFPHEETPDQLRVIEEVKLDMERPFPMDRLLCG
;
A
#
# COMPACT_ATOMS: atom_id res chain seq x y z
N MET A 1 19.65 19.19 -12.01
CA MET A 1 18.57 18.21 -11.75
C MET A 1 17.25 18.90 -12.04
N VAL A 2 16.50 18.47 -13.06
CA VAL A 2 15.22 19.08 -13.46
C VAL A 2 14.17 17.98 -13.41
N VAL A 3 13.04 18.24 -12.76
CA VAL A 3 11.92 17.31 -12.63
C VAL A 3 10.65 18.06 -13.02
N LYS A 4 9.78 17.41 -13.80
CA LYS A 4 8.48 17.95 -14.18
C LYS A 4 7.59 18.08 -12.93
N TYR A 5 6.92 19.22 -12.77
CA TYR A 5 5.90 19.37 -11.73
C TYR A 5 4.67 18.53 -12.09
N LEU A 6 4.23 17.69 -11.15
CA LEU A 6 3.09 16.79 -11.30
C LEU A 6 1.95 17.09 -10.30
N GLY A 7 1.98 18.24 -9.62
CA GLY A 7 0.86 18.61 -8.76
C GLY A 7 -0.36 19.05 -9.57
N GLY A 8 -1.55 18.74 -9.07
CA GLY A 8 -2.83 19.04 -9.75
C GLY A 8 -3.26 20.50 -9.70
N ASP A 9 -2.56 21.33 -8.93
CA ASP A 9 -2.88 22.75 -8.72
C ASP A 9 -1.82 23.67 -9.34
N VAL A 10 -2.15 24.96 -9.48
CA VAL A 10 -1.20 25.97 -9.96
C VAL A 10 -0.02 26.08 -8.98
N PRO A 11 1.23 25.83 -9.42
CA PRO A 11 2.37 25.77 -8.51
C PRO A 11 2.72 27.17 -7.99
N ARG A 12 3.08 27.22 -6.71
CA ARG A 12 3.65 28.44 -6.13
C ARG A 12 5.07 28.64 -6.65
N VAL A 13 5.31 29.76 -7.31
CA VAL A 13 6.65 30.13 -7.79
C VAL A 13 7.47 30.72 -6.64
N HIS A 14 8.65 30.16 -6.40
CA HIS A 14 9.58 30.65 -5.39
C HIS A 14 10.59 31.64 -6.00
N ARG A 15 11.02 32.63 -5.20
CA ARG A 15 12.05 33.59 -5.63
C ARG A 15 13.44 32.93 -5.65
N MET A 16 14.22 33.23 -6.70
CA MET A 16 15.63 32.84 -6.76
C MET A 16 16.44 33.54 -5.67
N GLY A 17 17.32 32.80 -4.98
CA GLY A 17 18.12 33.31 -3.86
C GLY A 17 17.39 33.45 -2.52
N GLY A 18 16.08 33.14 -2.47
CA GLY A 18 15.30 33.16 -1.23
C GLY A 18 15.46 31.87 -0.40
N THR A 19 15.12 31.94 0.89
CA THR A 19 15.14 30.77 1.80
C THR A 19 13.84 29.97 1.82
N ASP A 20 12.81 30.43 1.11
CA ASP A 20 11.47 29.82 1.11
C ASP A 20 11.49 28.37 0.62
N TRP A 21 12.23 28.09 -0.46
CA TRP A 21 12.38 26.73 -0.99
C TRP A 21 13.05 25.80 0.00
N ALA A 22 14.12 26.27 0.67
CA ALA A 22 14.83 25.49 1.67
C ALA A 22 13.92 25.17 2.88
N ARG A 23 13.14 26.14 3.35
CA ARG A 23 12.16 25.94 4.44
C ARG A 23 11.05 24.97 4.05
N ALA A 24 10.47 25.14 2.85
CA ALA A 24 9.43 24.25 2.33
C ALA A 24 9.94 22.80 2.22
N THR A 25 11.13 22.62 1.64
CA THR A 25 11.78 21.31 1.52
C THR A 25 12.06 20.69 2.89
N ALA A 26 12.55 21.47 3.87
CA ALA A 26 12.79 20.97 5.21
C ALA A 26 11.50 20.51 5.90
N LYS A 27 10.40 21.27 5.74
CA LYS A 27 9.08 20.91 6.27
C LYS A 27 8.56 19.61 5.65
N VAL A 28 8.65 19.46 4.33
CA VAL A 28 8.23 18.23 3.63
C VAL A 28 9.08 17.04 4.07
N LYS A 29 10.40 17.19 4.16
CA LYS A 29 11.29 16.12 4.64
C LYS A 29 10.93 15.65 6.05
N ARG A 30 10.57 16.57 6.94
CA ARG A 30 10.10 16.24 8.29
C ARG A 30 8.79 15.45 8.23
N ALA A 31 7.78 15.95 7.50
CA ALA A 31 6.48 15.29 7.38
C ALA A 31 6.60 13.87 6.79
N VAL A 32 7.44 13.68 5.77
CA VAL A 32 7.71 12.36 5.17
C VAL A 32 8.35 11.42 6.19
N ARG A 33 9.30 11.91 7.00
CA ARG A 33 9.93 11.10 8.05
C ARG A 33 8.93 10.70 9.14
N ASP A 34 8.08 11.64 9.57
CA ASP A 34 7.08 11.39 10.60
C ASP A 34 6.07 10.32 10.12
N MET A 35 5.58 10.46 8.87
CA MET A 35 4.71 9.47 8.22
C MET A 35 5.38 8.10 8.08
N ALA A 36 6.63 8.04 7.65
CA ALA A 36 7.37 6.77 7.56
C ALA A 36 7.51 6.11 8.93
N GLY A 37 7.77 6.90 9.99
CA GLY A 37 7.81 6.40 11.36
C GLY A 37 6.47 5.86 11.84
N GLU A 38 5.36 6.50 11.48
CA GLU A 38 4.01 6.02 11.77
C GLU A 38 3.70 4.70 11.08
N LEU A 39 4.04 4.56 9.80
CA LEU A 39 3.86 3.32 9.05
C LEU A 39 4.65 2.16 9.67
N VAL A 40 5.92 2.38 10.02
CA VAL A 40 6.74 1.35 10.69
C VAL A 40 6.13 0.94 12.03
N ARG A 41 5.68 1.91 12.83
CA ARG A 41 5.00 1.62 14.11
C ARG A 41 3.74 0.80 13.90
N LEU A 42 2.91 1.16 12.92
CA LEU A 42 1.68 0.44 12.58
C LEU A 42 1.98 -1.03 12.21
N TYR A 43 2.98 -1.27 11.36
CA TYR A 43 3.38 -2.63 10.99
C TYR A 43 3.90 -3.43 12.19
N THR A 44 4.70 -2.80 13.06
CA THR A 44 5.22 -3.45 14.27
C THR A 44 4.07 -3.89 15.19
N VAL A 45 3.08 -3.02 15.40
CA VAL A 45 1.88 -3.34 16.20
C VAL A 45 1.07 -4.45 15.53
N ARG A 46 0.87 -4.39 14.21
CA ARG A 46 0.08 -5.39 13.50
C ARG A 46 0.73 -6.78 13.54
N MET A 47 2.06 -6.85 13.46
CA MET A 47 2.78 -8.12 13.57
C MET A 47 2.82 -8.67 15.00
N SER A 48 2.66 -7.83 16.03
CA SER A 48 2.67 -8.27 17.43
C SER A 48 1.29 -8.69 17.94
N VAL A 49 0.21 -8.26 17.28
CA VAL A 49 -1.16 -8.63 17.62
C VAL A 49 -1.53 -9.93 16.90
N PRO A 50 -2.04 -10.96 17.61
CA PRO A 50 -2.54 -12.16 16.97
C PRO A 50 -3.76 -11.83 16.10
N GLY A 51 -3.72 -12.29 14.86
CA GLY A 51 -4.85 -12.27 13.94
C GLY A 51 -5.60 -13.60 13.95
N ARG A 52 -6.60 -13.71 13.07
CA ARG A 52 -7.29 -14.96 12.77
C ARG A 52 -6.71 -15.53 11.49
N ALA A 53 -5.95 -16.62 11.61
CA ALA A 53 -5.54 -17.41 10.45
C ALA A 53 -6.75 -18.17 9.90
N PHE A 54 -7.00 -18.02 8.61
CA PHE A 54 -7.95 -18.87 7.89
C PHE A 54 -7.32 -20.23 7.59
N GLY A 55 -8.16 -21.25 7.40
CA GLY A 55 -7.70 -22.57 6.98
C GLY A 55 -7.49 -22.64 5.47
N PRO A 56 -6.92 -23.74 4.96
CA PRO A 56 -6.75 -23.95 3.53
C PRO A 56 -8.10 -24.03 2.82
N ASP A 57 -8.08 -23.73 1.54
CA ASP A 57 -9.26 -23.83 0.66
C ASP A 57 -9.91 -25.21 0.75
N LEU A 58 -11.24 -25.20 0.79
CA LEU A 58 -12.07 -26.41 0.75
C LEU A 58 -12.52 -26.68 -0.70
N PRO A 59 -12.90 -27.93 -1.05
CA PRO A 59 -13.30 -28.28 -2.41
C PRO A 59 -14.40 -27.38 -3.01
N TRP A 60 -15.40 -27.02 -2.20
CA TRP A 60 -16.50 -26.14 -2.63
C TRP A 60 -16.03 -24.72 -2.99
N GLN A 61 -14.89 -24.28 -2.46
CA GLN A 61 -14.36 -22.96 -2.78
C GLN A 61 -13.82 -22.92 -4.22
N ARG A 62 -13.24 -24.02 -4.70
CA ARG A 62 -12.89 -24.16 -6.11
C ARG A 62 -14.13 -24.17 -7.00
N GLU A 63 -15.18 -24.86 -6.58
CA GLU A 63 -16.46 -24.85 -7.30
C GLU A 63 -17.06 -23.43 -7.39
N LEU A 64 -16.91 -22.63 -6.32
CA LEU A 64 -17.31 -21.23 -6.31
C LEU A 64 -16.45 -20.37 -7.25
N GLU A 65 -15.13 -20.58 -7.24
CA GLU A 65 -14.17 -19.87 -8.10
C GLU A 65 -14.42 -20.20 -9.58
N ASP A 66 -14.60 -21.48 -9.92
CA ASP A 66 -14.89 -21.97 -11.28
C ASP A 66 -16.26 -21.51 -11.81
N ALA A 67 -17.19 -21.14 -10.91
CA ALA A 67 -18.49 -20.61 -11.30
C ALA A 67 -18.43 -19.16 -11.80
N PHE A 68 -17.30 -18.47 -11.65
CA PHE A 68 -17.14 -17.11 -12.14
C PHE A 68 -16.99 -17.10 -13.67
N PRO A 69 -17.82 -16.32 -14.41
CA PRO A 69 -17.93 -16.46 -15.87
C PRO A 69 -16.80 -15.80 -16.68
N HIS A 70 -15.74 -15.34 -16.02
CA HIS A 70 -14.63 -14.63 -16.65
C HIS A 70 -13.31 -15.28 -16.31
N GLU A 71 -12.45 -15.44 -17.32
CA GLU A 71 -11.08 -15.87 -17.09
C GLU A 71 -10.27 -14.75 -16.42
N GLU A 72 -9.58 -15.11 -15.35
CA GLU A 72 -8.69 -14.21 -14.65
C GLU A 72 -7.45 -13.87 -15.49
N THR A 73 -7.05 -12.61 -15.45
CA THR A 73 -5.76 -12.18 -15.99
C THR A 73 -4.60 -12.71 -15.13
N PRO A 74 -3.37 -12.79 -15.66
CA PRO A 74 -2.21 -13.22 -14.89
C PRO A 74 -1.98 -12.44 -13.58
N ASP A 75 -2.26 -11.13 -13.58
CA ASP A 75 -2.17 -10.31 -12.38
C ASP A 75 -3.27 -10.61 -11.36
N GLN A 76 -4.49 -10.90 -11.82
CA GLN A 76 -5.58 -11.31 -10.94
C GLN A 76 -5.28 -12.65 -10.27
N LEU A 77 -4.80 -13.65 -11.01
CA LEU A 77 -4.41 -14.95 -10.45
C LEU A 77 -3.36 -14.81 -9.35
N ARG A 78 -2.30 -14.02 -9.62
CA ARG A 78 -1.24 -13.74 -8.66
C ARG A 78 -1.79 -13.05 -7.41
N VAL A 79 -2.65 -12.05 -7.58
CA VAL A 79 -3.25 -11.31 -6.47
C VAL A 79 -4.15 -12.20 -5.62
N ILE A 80 -4.93 -13.10 -6.23
CA ILE A 80 -5.78 -14.06 -5.52
C ILE A 80 -4.92 -14.94 -4.62
N GLU A 81 -3.84 -15.51 -5.16
CA GLU A 81 -2.92 -16.36 -4.38
C GLU A 81 -2.26 -15.56 -3.23
N GLU A 82 -1.75 -14.36 -3.51
CA GLU A 82 -1.14 -13.49 -2.51
C GLU A 82 -2.12 -13.12 -1.37
N VAL A 83 -3.39 -12.86 -1.69
CA VAL A 83 -4.44 -12.56 -0.71
C VAL A 83 -4.73 -13.80 0.14
N LYS A 84 -4.93 -14.98 -0.46
CA LYS A 84 -5.19 -16.22 0.28
C LYS A 84 -4.04 -16.53 1.26
N LEU A 85 -2.79 -16.45 0.78
CA LEU A 85 -1.61 -16.63 1.62
C LEU A 85 -1.57 -15.64 2.79
N ASP A 86 -1.93 -14.38 2.55
CA ASP A 86 -1.99 -13.40 3.63
C ASP A 86 -3.15 -13.67 4.62
N MET A 87 -4.27 -14.29 4.19
CA MET A 87 -5.39 -14.70 5.07
C MET A 87 -5.02 -15.89 5.97
N GLU A 88 -4.19 -16.80 5.49
CA GLU A 88 -3.76 -17.98 6.26
C GLU A 88 -2.73 -17.65 7.36
N ARG A 89 -2.19 -16.42 7.39
CA ARG A 89 -1.18 -16.02 8.36
C ARG A 89 -1.76 -15.76 9.76
N PRO A 90 -0.98 -15.97 10.84
CA PRO A 90 -1.45 -15.78 12.21
C PRO A 90 -1.54 -14.31 12.64
N PHE A 91 -1.31 -13.35 11.75
CA PHE A 91 -1.41 -11.91 12.01
C PHE A 91 -2.31 -11.24 10.98
N PRO A 92 -2.92 -10.09 11.30
CA PRO A 92 -3.87 -9.43 10.40
C PRO A 92 -3.24 -9.07 9.05
N MET A 93 -3.92 -9.38 7.96
CA MET A 93 -3.56 -8.92 6.61
C MET A 93 -3.65 -7.39 6.50
N ASP A 94 -2.75 -6.78 5.72
CA ASP A 94 -2.79 -5.38 5.32
C ASP A 94 -2.30 -5.18 3.88
N ARG A 95 -3.13 -5.60 2.92
CA ARG A 95 -2.83 -5.51 1.50
C ARG A 95 -3.75 -4.49 0.84
N LEU A 96 -3.17 -3.58 0.06
CA LEU A 96 -3.89 -2.69 -0.82
C LEU A 96 -3.78 -3.21 -2.26
N LEU A 97 -4.93 -3.38 -2.90
CA LEU A 97 -5.01 -3.72 -4.33
C LEU A 97 -5.42 -2.47 -5.10
N CYS A 98 -4.59 -2.07 -6.06
CA CYS A 98 -4.88 -0.99 -6.98
C CYS A 98 -5.21 -1.62 -8.33
N GLY A 99 -6.47 -1.49 -8.75
CA GLY A 99 -6.94 -1.91 -10.08
C GLY A 99 -6.73 -0.83 -11.15
#